data_AF-A0A8S2WWB8-F1
#
_entry.id   AF-A0A8S2WWB8-F1
#
_cell.length_a   1.000
_cell.length_b   1.000
_cell.length_c   1.000
_cell.angle_alpha   90.00
_cell.angle_beta   90.00
_cell.angle_gamma   90.00
#
_symmetry.space_group_name_H-M   'P 1'
#
loop_
_entity.id
_entity.type
_entity.pdbx_description
1 polymer ?
#
loop_
_entity_poly.entity_id
_entity_poly.type
_entity_poly.pdbx_seq_one_letter_code
_entity_poly.pdbx_strand_id
1 'polypeptide(L)' 'NQGLYDQVLALEWIHHNIVYFDGDSRRITLFGESAGAVAVGFHLLSPRSRALFSNGILESGGPTCTWAYIT' A
#
# COMPACT_ATOMS: atom_id res chain seq x y z
N ASN A 1 1.45 14.50 0.69
CA ASN A 1 1.48 13.05 0.36
C ASN A 1 2.89 12.50 0.03
N GLN A 2 4.00 13.16 0.38
CA GLN A 2 5.33 12.64 0.03
C GLN A 2 5.60 11.23 0.63
N GLY A 3 5.21 10.99 1.88
CA GLY A 3 5.32 9.65 2.46
C GLY A 3 4.53 8.56 1.73
N LEU A 4 3.39 8.89 1.10
CA LEU A 4 2.67 7.93 0.25
C LEU A 4 3.41 7.68 -1.07
N TYR A 5 4.10 8.69 -1.63
CA TYR A 5 4.95 8.49 -2.80
C TYR A 5 6.18 7.64 -2.48
N ASP A 6 6.76 7.80 -1.29
CA ASP A 6 7.83 6.93 -0.81
C ASP A 6 7.36 5.48 -0.72
N GLN A 7 6.13 5.25 -0.24
CA GLN A 7 5.52 3.93 -0.23
C GLN A 7 5.28 3.39 -1.65
N VAL A 8 4.85 4.22 -2.62
CA VAL A 8 4.76 3.79 -4.03
C VAL A 8 6.13 3.34 -4.55
N LEU A 9 7.19 4.12 -4.30
CA LEU A 9 8.54 3.76 -4.71
C LEU A 9 8.99 2.42 -4.11
N ALA A 10 8.69 2.18 -2.83
CA ALA A 10 8.96 0.91 -2.18
C ALA A 10 8.16 -0.24 -2.81
N LEU A 11 6.88 -0.02 -3.14
CA LEU A 11 6.04 -1.03 -3.80
C LEU A 11 6.54 -1.36 -5.21
N GLU A 12 6.98 -0.37 -5.98
CA GLU A 12 7.61 -0.59 -7.29
C GLU A 12 8.88 -1.42 -7.15
N TRP A 13 9.72 -1.10 -6.15
CA TRP A 13 10.91 -1.88 -5.87
C TRP A 13 10.57 -3.34 -5.52
N ILE A 14 9.60 -3.56 -4.62
CA ILE A 14 9.16 -4.91 -4.26
C ILE A 14 8.61 -5.63 -5.48
N HIS A 15 7.70 -5.02 -6.25
CA HIS A 15 7.08 -5.64 -7.41
C HIS A 15 8.10 -6.11 -8.46
N HIS A 16 9.16 -5.32 -8.70
CA HIS A 16 10.21 -5.66 -9.65
C HIS A 16 11.24 -6.65 -9.10
N ASN A 17 11.51 -6.65 -7.78
CA ASN A 17 12.65 -7.37 -7.22
C ASN A 17 12.27 -8.61 -6.41
N ILE A 18 11.02 -8.77 -5.98
CA ILE A 18 10.62 -9.88 -5.11
C ILE A 18 10.87 -11.26 -5.73
N VAL A 19 10.94 -11.35 -7.06
CA VAL A 19 11.29 -12.59 -7.78
C VAL A 19 12.71 -13.07 -7.47
N TYR A 20 13.65 -12.17 -7.14
CA TYR A 20 15.01 -12.53 -6.73
C TYR A 20 15.09 -13.02 -5.29
N PHE A 21 13.99 -12.94 -4.55
CA PHE A 21 13.82 -13.46 -3.18
C PHE A 21 12.82 -14.65 -3.15
N ASP A 22 12.64 -15.34 -4.29
CA ASP A 22 11.70 -16.45 -4.46
C ASP A 22 10.21 -16.11 -4.20
N GLY A 23 9.85 -14.83 -4.27
CA GLY A 23 8.45 -14.39 -4.15
C GLY A 23 7.74 -14.24 -5.51
N ASP A 24 6.41 -14.16 -5.47
CA ASP A 24 5.55 -13.92 -6.65
C ASP A 24 5.01 -12.49 -6.62
N SER A 25 5.43 -11.66 -7.59
CA SER A 25 4.99 -10.26 -7.71
C SER A 25 3.49 -10.10 -7.93
N ARG A 26 2.80 -11.16 -8.36
CA ARG A 26 1.33 -11.20 -8.52
C ARG A 26 0.60 -11.63 -7.25
N ARG A 27 1.32 -11.88 -6.14
CA ARG A 27 0.76 -12.33 -4.86
C ARG A 27 1.20 -11.44 -3.69
N ILE A 28 1.50 -10.18 -3.96
CA ILE A 28 1.83 -9.19 -2.93
C ILE A 28 0.55 -8.83 -2.16
N THR A 29 0.62 -8.90 -0.83
CA THR A 29 -0.44 -8.46 0.09
C THR A 29 0.09 -7.32 0.94
N LEU A 30 -0.60 -6.18 0.92
CA LEU A 30 -0.31 -5.08 1.83
C LEU A 30 -1.02 -5.31 3.16
N PHE A 31 -0.32 -5.01 4.24
CA PHE A 31 -0.85 -5.07 5.59
C PHE A 31 -0.49 -3.78 6.30
N GLY A 32 -1.42 -3.22 7.08
CA GLY A 32 -1.15 -2.06 7.90
C GLY A 32 -2.15 -1.88 9.03
N GLU A 33 -1.69 -1.22 10.10
CA GLU A 33 -2.47 -0.86 11.28
C GLU A 33 -2.51 0.67 11.42
N SER A 34 -3.63 1.23 11.92
CA SER A 34 -3.80 2.67 12.14
C SER A 34 -3.47 3.50 10.88
N ALA A 35 -2.48 4.39 10.94
CA ALA A 35 -2.03 5.17 9.78
C ALA A 35 -1.51 4.27 8.63
N GLY A 36 -0.98 3.08 8.94
CA GLY A 36 -0.64 2.07 7.95
C GLY A 36 -1.86 1.50 7.25
N ALA A 37 -2.94 1.21 7.99
CA ALA A 37 -4.20 0.76 7.40
C ALA A 37 -4.81 1.83 6.47
N VAL A 38 -4.73 3.10 6.87
CA VAL A 38 -5.09 4.24 6.03
C VAL A 38 -4.27 4.26 4.74
N ALA A 39 -2.95 4.09 4.84
CA ALA A 39 -2.06 4.05 3.68
C ALA A 39 -2.39 2.89 2.73
N VAL A 40 -2.66 1.68 3.25
CA VAL A 40 -3.17 0.55 2.45
C VAL A 40 -4.46 0.94 1.73
N GLY A 41 -5.39 1.60 2.44
CA GLY A 41 -6.62 2.14 1.85
C GLY A 41 -6.37 3.13 0.71
N PHE A 42 -5.45 4.07 0.87
CA PHE A 42 -5.08 4.99 -0.21
C PHE A 42 -4.41 4.29 -1.39
N HIS A 43 -3.61 3.25 -1.15
CA HIS A 43 -3.01 2.46 -2.22
C HIS A 43 -4.03 1.61 -2.99
N LEU A 44 -5.09 1.14 -2.33
CA LEU A 44 -6.23 0.48 -2.97
C LEU A 44 -7.01 1.43 -3.90
N LEU A 45 -7.10 2.71 -3.54
CA LEU A 45 -7.84 3.72 -4.31
C LEU A 45 -6.99 4.41 -5.38
N SER A 46 -5.67 4.49 -5.18
CA SER A 46 -4.75 5.21 -6.06
C SER A 46 -4.46 4.42 -7.35
N PRO A 47 -4.72 5.00 -8.55
CA PRO A 47 -4.38 4.33 -9.81
C PRO A 47 -2.87 4.14 -10.00
N ARG A 48 -2.02 4.89 -9.28
CA ARG A 48 -0.56 4.78 -9.40
C ARG A 48 0.00 3.52 -8.76
N SER A 49 -0.62 3.04 -7.67
CA SER A 49 -0.12 1.88 -6.92
C SER A 49 -1.00 0.64 -7.04
N ARG A 50 -2.25 0.78 -7.49
CA ARG A 50 -3.23 -0.32 -7.49
C ARG A 50 -2.73 -1.58 -8.19
N ALA A 51 -1.97 -1.44 -9.27
CA ALA A 51 -1.46 -2.57 -10.04
C ALA A 51 -0.24 -3.28 -9.42
N LEU A 52 0.36 -2.72 -8.36
CA LEU A 52 1.61 -3.23 -7.78
C LEU A 52 1.39 -4.35 -6.75
N PHE A 53 0.15 -4.55 -6.31
CA PHE A 53 -0.20 -5.54 -5.29
C PHE A 53 -1.60 -6.13 -5.52
N SER A 54 -1.87 -7.27 -4.89
CA SER A 54 -3.08 -8.06 -5.14
C SER A 54 -4.11 -7.91 -4.04
N ASN A 55 -3.68 -7.91 -2.77
CA ASN A 55 -4.57 -7.92 -1.60
C ASN A 55 -4.19 -6.85 -0.58
N GLY A 56 -5.12 -6.48 0.29
CA GLY A 56 -4.91 -5.54 1.39
C GLY A 56 -5.57 -6.02 2.68
N ILE A 57 -4.89 -5.85 3.81
CA ILE A 57 -5.40 -6.04 5.18
C ILE A 57 -5.27 -4.71 5.90
N LEU A 58 -6.38 -4.24 6.47
CA LEU A 58 -6.50 -2.94 7.12
C LEU A 58 -6.96 -3.15 8.56
N GLU A 59 -6.12 -2.82 9.53
CA GLU A 59 -6.43 -2.95 10.96
C GLU A 59 -6.59 -1.58 11.61
N SER A 60 -7.73 -1.32 12.25
CA SER A 60 -7.97 -0.11 13.05
C SER A 60 -7.74 1.23 12.32
N GLY A 61 -7.94 1.27 11.00
CA GLY A 61 -7.87 2.49 10.20
C GLY A 61 -8.42 2.30 8.78
N GLY A 62 -8.72 3.40 8.10
CA GLY A 62 -9.27 3.36 6.74
C GLY A 62 -9.26 4.72 6.04
N PRO A 63 -9.32 4.76 4.70
CA PRO A 63 -9.12 5.99 3.92
C PRO A 63 -10.23 7.03 4.12
N THR A 64 -11.34 6.64 4.74
CA THR A 64 -12.48 7.50 5.08
C THR A 64 -12.51 7.95 6.54
N CYS A 65 -11.54 7.54 7.37
CA CYS A 65 -11.40 8.06 8.73
C CYS A 65 -11.11 9.56 8.69
N THR A 66 -11.77 10.36 9.54
CA THR A 66 -11.64 11.82 9.53
C THR A 66 -10.20 12.30 9.71
N TRP A 67 -9.45 11.69 10.62
CA TRP A 67 -8.03 12.02 10.85
C TRP A 67 -7.09 11.59 9.71
N ALA A 68 -7.56 10.84 8.71
CA ALA A 68 -6.74 10.34 7.60
C ALA A 68 -6.52 11.37 6.49
N TYR A 69 -7.44 12.33 6.32
CA TYR A 69 -7.42 13.29 5.20
C TYR A 69 -7.78 14.72 5.61
N ILE A 70 -8.19 14.95 6.86
CA ILE A 70 -8.37 16.29 7.39
C ILE A 70 -7.03 16.72 7.97
N THR A 71 -6.32 17.55 7.21
CA THR A 71 -5.11 18.30 7.62
C THR A 71 -5.29 19.75 7.27
#